data_AF-A0A525D501-F1
#
_entry.id   AF-A0A525D501-F1
#
_cell.length_a   1.000
_cell.length_b   1.000
_cell.length_c   1.000
_cell.angle_alpha   90.00
_cell.angle_beta   90.00
_cell.angle_gamma   90.00
#
_symmetry.space_group_name_H-M   'P 1'
#
loop_
_entity.id
_entity.type
_entity.pdbx_description
1 polymer ?
#
loop_
_entity_poly.entity_id
_entity_poly.type
_entity_poly.pdbx_seq_one_letter_code
_entity_poly.pdbx_strand_id
1 'polypeptide(L)'
;MKKLISLTIVCLLFGTAATVFGAGGQGRMAVRNAYFDKATGHKYFRNTDNTYSEYSKKGVFLKSGIPSTSALLVSGKHITPMGNDTYLVYHRYMNNTNDLQILPSNAPHPEGWRSESILYSGKALNQQETGLAYTKSSGSYRLVAKRIIAVGPAYFDTATGHKYLRNQDNTYTEFSRRGKVLKTSVPNTLPLLVSGRNIIELNKDSYLVYEKGFSSKTEQQVLPSWEKHPDNWQCKDVLFTADNVSGMKGNPIGYTRTN
;
A
#
# COMPACT_ATOMS: atom_id res chain seq x y z
N MET A 1 81.30 -10.54 -30.68
CA MET A 1 81.03 -11.46 -31.80
C MET A 1 80.12 -12.58 -31.31
N LYS A 2 78.94 -12.76 -31.95
CA LYS A 2 78.18 -14.03 -32.10
C LYS A 2 77.54 -14.60 -30.80
N LYS A 3 76.22 -14.72 -30.59
CA LYS A 3 75.02 -14.66 -31.44
C LYS A 3 73.79 -14.30 -30.58
N LEU A 4 72.91 -13.52 -31.20
CA LEU A 4 71.53 -13.22 -30.86
C LEU A 4 70.60 -14.37 -31.32
N ILE A 5 69.40 -14.44 -30.71
CA ILE A 5 68.15 -15.04 -31.23
C ILE A 5 68.07 -16.57 -31.24
N SER A 6 67.25 -17.14 -30.33
CA SER A 6 66.21 -18.10 -30.71
C SER A 6 65.28 -18.41 -29.54
N LEU A 7 64.00 -18.50 -29.84
CA LEU A 7 62.94 -19.13 -29.05
C LEU A 7 62.19 -18.31 -27.98
N THR A 8 61.63 -17.19 -28.43
CA THR A 8 60.19 -16.95 -28.25
C THR A 8 59.43 -18.22 -28.70
N ILE A 9 58.40 -18.67 -27.96
CA ILE A 9 57.59 -19.90 -28.14
C ILE A 9 57.99 -21.06 -27.19
N VAL A 10 57.88 -20.87 -25.87
CA VAL A 10 57.42 -21.91 -24.90
C VAL A 10 56.76 -21.20 -23.70
N CYS A 11 55.73 -20.38 -23.95
CA CYS A 11 54.83 -19.87 -22.91
C CYS A 11 53.35 -20.15 -23.25
N LEU A 12 53.11 -21.20 -24.03
CA LEU A 12 51.80 -21.81 -24.21
C LEU A 12 51.91 -23.25 -23.76
N LEU A 13 50.87 -23.74 -23.07
CA LEU A 13 50.76 -25.04 -22.40
C LEU A 13 50.98 -25.04 -20.87
N PHE A 14 50.57 -23.97 -20.17
CA PHE A 14 49.84 -24.20 -18.92
C PHE A 14 48.41 -24.61 -19.28
N GLY A 15 48.24 -25.92 -19.46
CA GLY A 15 46.93 -26.57 -19.54
C GLY A 15 46.24 -26.49 -18.18
N THR A 16 45.68 -25.34 -17.84
CA THR A 16 44.48 -25.33 -17.02
C THR A 16 43.32 -25.62 -17.94
N ALA A 17 42.80 -26.86 -17.87
CA ALA A 17 41.45 -27.17 -18.29
C ALA A 17 40.48 -26.37 -17.39
N ALA A 18 40.41 -25.05 -17.62
CA ALA A 18 39.28 -24.24 -17.20
C ALA A 18 38.13 -24.66 -18.12
N THR A 19 37.33 -25.57 -17.59
CA THR A 19 35.97 -25.88 -18.01
C THR A 19 35.36 -24.75 -18.84
N VAL A 20 35.20 -25.01 -20.14
CA VAL A 20 34.25 -24.28 -20.98
C VAL A 20 32.85 -24.68 -20.52
N PHE A 21 32.39 -24.09 -19.42
CA PHE A 21 30.96 -24.05 -19.11
C PHE A 21 30.40 -22.78 -19.74
N GLY A 22 29.74 -22.99 -20.88
CA GLY A 22 28.57 -22.23 -21.34
C GLY A 22 28.60 -20.70 -21.21
N ALA A 23 28.75 -20.04 -22.35
CA ALA A 23 27.97 -18.84 -22.60
C ALA A 23 26.49 -19.17 -22.38
N GLY A 24 25.82 -18.55 -21.40
CA GLY A 24 24.39 -18.81 -21.20
C GLY A 24 23.82 -18.30 -19.88
N GLY A 25 23.63 -16.99 -19.77
CA GLY A 25 22.80 -16.38 -18.74
C GLY A 25 23.61 -15.65 -17.69
N GLN A 26 23.68 -14.32 -17.82
CA GLN A 26 23.82 -13.48 -16.63
C GLN A 26 22.72 -13.92 -15.66
N GLY A 27 23.11 -14.59 -14.58
CA GLY A 27 22.18 -15.16 -13.61
C GLY A 27 21.28 -14.05 -13.09
N ARG A 28 20.05 -13.99 -13.61
CA ARG A 28 19.08 -12.97 -13.19
C ARG A 28 18.81 -13.22 -11.71
N MET A 29 18.95 -12.18 -10.89
CA MET A 29 18.69 -12.24 -9.45
C MET A 29 17.45 -11.44 -9.10
N ALA A 30 16.74 -11.89 -8.07
CA ALA A 30 15.70 -11.12 -7.42
C ALA A 30 16.33 -9.95 -6.65
N VAL A 31 16.00 -8.73 -7.04
CA VAL A 31 16.61 -7.48 -6.52
C VAL A 31 15.65 -6.64 -5.67
N ARG A 32 14.37 -6.97 -5.62
CA ARG A 32 13.36 -6.19 -4.90
C ARG A 32 13.30 -6.59 -3.43
N ASN A 33 12.85 -5.65 -2.59
CA ASN A 33 12.72 -5.90 -1.15
C ASN A 33 11.60 -6.90 -0.83
N ALA A 34 10.60 -7.01 -1.70
CA ALA A 34 9.54 -7.97 -1.57
C ALA A 34 8.97 -8.42 -2.91
N TYR A 35 8.40 -9.63 -2.91
CA TYR A 35 7.68 -10.23 -4.03
C TYR A 35 6.36 -10.84 -3.53
N PHE A 36 5.36 -10.88 -4.42
CA PHE A 36 4.07 -11.52 -4.14
C PHE A 36 3.76 -12.56 -5.21
N ASP A 37 3.45 -13.77 -4.79
CA ASP A 37 2.96 -14.82 -5.66
C ASP A 37 1.44 -14.75 -5.78
N LYS A 38 0.95 -14.37 -6.97
CA LYS A 38 -0.49 -14.26 -7.24
C LYS A 38 -1.22 -15.60 -7.25
N ALA A 39 -0.53 -16.72 -7.50
CA ALA A 39 -1.17 -18.04 -7.55
C ALA A 39 -1.47 -18.56 -6.14
N THR A 40 -0.51 -18.41 -5.23
CA THR A 40 -0.61 -18.93 -3.85
C THR A 40 -1.06 -17.86 -2.84
N GLY A 41 -0.86 -16.59 -3.17
CA GLY A 41 -0.99 -15.47 -2.24
C GLY A 41 0.19 -15.35 -1.28
N HIS A 42 1.31 -16.02 -1.55
CA HIS A 42 2.48 -15.98 -0.67
C HIS A 42 3.28 -14.70 -0.85
N LYS A 43 3.90 -14.26 0.24
CA LYS A 43 4.75 -13.07 0.28
C LYS A 43 6.18 -13.47 0.57
N TYR A 44 7.11 -12.91 -0.20
CA TYR A 44 8.55 -13.12 -0.03
C TYR A 44 9.20 -11.83 0.38
N PHE A 45 9.99 -11.87 1.45
CA PHE A 45 10.65 -10.73 2.05
C PHE A 45 12.16 -10.89 2.04
N ARG A 46 12.87 -9.88 1.53
CA ARG A 46 14.32 -9.90 1.49
C ARG A 46 14.89 -9.74 2.91
N ASN A 47 15.74 -10.68 3.29
CA ASN A 47 16.50 -10.68 4.53
C ASN A 47 17.78 -9.84 4.36
N THR A 48 18.46 -9.53 5.47
CA THR A 48 19.73 -8.77 5.47
C THR A 48 20.87 -9.52 4.77
N ASP A 49 20.81 -10.85 4.74
CA ASP A 49 21.77 -11.74 4.05
C ASP A 49 21.49 -11.91 2.54
N ASN A 50 20.58 -11.12 1.97
CA ASN A 50 20.12 -11.20 0.57
C ASN A 50 19.35 -12.47 0.18
N THR A 51 19.00 -13.33 1.14
CA THR A 51 18.00 -14.39 0.94
C THR A 51 16.59 -13.85 1.13
N TYR A 52 15.57 -14.70 0.94
CA TYR A 52 14.18 -14.36 1.17
C TYR A 52 13.51 -15.28 2.19
N SER A 53 12.63 -14.69 2.99
CA SER A 53 11.69 -15.38 3.86
C SER A 53 10.31 -15.44 3.21
N GLU A 54 9.70 -16.62 3.22
CA GLU A 54 8.37 -16.87 2.65
C GLU A 54 7.31 -16.93 3.74
N TYR A 55 6.21 -16.22 3.49
CA TYR A 55 5.02 -16.18 4.33
C TYR A 55 3.83 -16.66 3.51
N SER A 56 3.00 -17.51 4.11
CA SER A 56 1.76 -17.98 3.52
C SER A 56 0.79 -16.82 3.26
N LYS A 57 -0.30 -17.11 2.52
CA LYS A 57 -1.41 -16.17 2.34
C LYS A 57 -2.02 -15.66 3.65
N LYS A 58 -1.85 -16.39 4.77
CA LYS A 58 -2.36 -16.03 6.11
C LYS A 58 -1.30 -15.40 7.03
N GLY A 59 -0.12 -15.06 6.50
CA GLY A 59 0.97 -14.47 7.27
C GLY A 59 1.76 -15.43 8.14
N VAL A 60 1.47 -16.73 8.08
CA VAL A 60 2.29 -17.74 8.76
C VAL A 60 3.63 -17.82 8.06
N PHE A 61 4.72 -17.67 8.82
CA PHE A 61 6.09 -17.90 8.36
C PHE A 61 6.24 -19.36 7.93
N LEU A 62 6.75 -19.59 6.73
CA LEU A 62 6.92 -20.94 6.17
C LEU A 62 8.39 -21.37 6.17
N LYS A 63 9.28 -20.53 5.63
CA LYS A 63 10.73 -20.81 5.56
C LYS A 63 11.54 -19.54 5.29
N SER A 64 12.82 -19.57 5.64
CA SER A 64 13.83 -18.56 5.31
C SER A 64 14.93 -19.14 4.42
N GLY A 65 15.88 -18.30 4.00
CA GLY A 65 17.05 -18.75 3.23
C GLY A 65 16.77 -19.03 1.75
N ILE A 66 15.65 -18.55 1.19
CA ILE A 66 15.36 -18.71 -0.24
C ILE A 66 16.36 -17.88 -1.04
N PRO A 67 17.17 -18.47 -1.93
CA PRO A 67 18.18 -17.73 -2.66
C PRO A 67 17.55 -16.66 -3.58
N SER A 68 18.21 -15.51 -3.70
CA SER A 68 17.81 -14.47 -4.68
C SER A 68 17.88 -14.96 -6.13
N THR A 69 18.64 -16.02 -6.39
CA THR A 69 18.74 -16.72 -7.68
C THR A 69 17.63 -17.75 -7.91
N SER A 70 16.70 -17.92 -6.96
CA SER A 70 15.59 -18.86 -7.09
C SER A 70 14.78 -18.58 -8.36
N ALA A 71 14.62 -19.60 -9.22
CA ALA A 71 13.87 -19.49 -10.47
C ALA A 71 12.45 -18.96 -10.26
N LEU A 72 11.84 -19.28 -9.11
CA LEU A 72 10.56 -18.75 -8.68
C LEU A 72 10.58 -17.22 -8.62
N LEU A 73 11.50 -16.63 -7.86
CA LEU A 73 11.55 -15.17 -7.66
C LEU A 73 12.03 -14.40 -8.90
N VAL A 74 12.86 -15.04 -9.71
CA VAL A 74 13.50 -14.43 -10.88
C VAL A 74 12.59 -14.45 -12.11
N SER A 75 11.86 -15.54 -12.30
CA SER A 75 11.15 -15.84 -13.56
C SER A 75 9.79 -16.49 -13.37
N GLY A 76 9.33 -16.66 -12.12
CA GLY A 76 8.03 -17.25 -11.84
C GLY A 76 6.89 -16.44 -12.45
N LYS A 77 6.07 -17.09 -13.28
CA LYS A 77 4.95 -16.47 -14.01
C LYS A 77 3.98 -15.68 -13.13
N HIS A 78 3.80 -16.11 -11.89
CA HIS A 78 2.86 -15.51 -10.93
C HIS A 78 3.54 -14.58 -9.92
N ILE A 79 4.87 -14.50 -9.94
CA ILE A 79 5.63 -13.62 -9.06
C ILE A 79 5.53 -12.19 -9.57
N THR A 80 5.09 -11.31 -8.68
CA THR A 80 4.99 -9.88 -8.92
C THR A 80 5.99 -9.16 -8.01
N PRO A 81 6.98 -8.45 -8.58
CA PRO A 81 7.85 -7.60 -7.79
C PRO A 81 7.04 -6.48 -7.13
N MET A 82 7.29 -6.22 -5.85
CA MET A 82 6.66 -5.12 -5.14
C MET A 82 7.64 -3.97 -4.96
N GLY A 83 7.22 -2.76 -5.34
CA GLY A 83 7.95 -1.52 -5.14
C GLY A 83 7.51 -0.79 -3.86
N ASN A 84 8.17 0.34 -3.58
CA ASN A 84 7.81 1.23 -2.47
C ASN A 84 6.43 1.88 -2.67
N ASP A 85 5.94 1.90 -3.90
CA ASP A 85 4.62 2.37 -4.33
C ASP A 85 3.55 1.27 -4.32
N THR A 86 3.90 0.09 -3.82
CA THR A 86 3.03 -1.07 -3.80
C THR A 86 2.49 -1.30 -2.39
N TYR A 87 1.20 -1.61 -2.29
CA TYR A 87 0.51 -1.91 -1.04
C TYR A 87 -0.18 -3.28 -1.13
N LEU A 88 -0.35 -3.94 0.01
CA LEU A 88 -1.10 -5.18 0.13
C LEU A 88 -2.36 -4.97 0.94
N VAL A 89 -3.47 -5.50 0.43
CA VAL A 89 -4.74 -5.55 1.15
C VAL A 89 -4.82 -6.83 1.95
N TYR A 90 -5.07 -6.67 3.25
CA TYR A 90 -5.20 -7.73 4.22
C TYR A 90 -6.63 -7.79 4.74
N HIS A 91 -7.15 -9.01 4.82
CA HIS A 91 -8.45 -9.29 5.42
C HIS A 91 -8.29 -10.18 6.64
N ARG A 92 -9.03 -9.89 7.70
CA ARG A 92 -9.13 -10.78 8.86
C ARG A 92 -10.59 -11.03 9.19
N TYR A 93 -10.94 -12.31 9.23
CA TYR A 93 -12.28 -12.79 9.54
C TYR A 93 -12.29 -13.25 10.99
N MET A 94 -12.93 -12.50 11.88
CA MET A 94 -13.10 -12.86 13.30
C MET A 94 -14.53 -12.59 13.73
N ASN A 95 -15.19 -13.53 14.41
CA ASN A 95 -16.50 -13.30 15.04
C ASN A 95 -17.55 -12.62 14.13
N ASN A 96 -17.64 -13.06 12.86
CA ASN A 96 -18.51 -12.47 11.83
C ASN A 96 -18.19 -11.01 11.43
N THR A 97 -17.05 -10.45 11.84
CA THR A 97 -16.53 -9.18 11.34
C THR A 97 -15.43 -9.41 10.30
N ASN A 98 -15.47 -8.60 9.24
CA ASN A 98 -14.45 -8.56 8.21
C ASN A 98 -13.62 -7.30 8.42
N ASP A 99 -12.46 -7.44 9.05
CA ASP A 99 -11.52 -6.33 9.18
C ASP A 99 -10.69 -6.24 7.91
N LEU A 100 -10.44 -5.01 7.44
CA LEU A 100 -9.58 -4.71 6.30
C LEU A 100 -8.42 -3.82 6.76
N GLN A 101 -7.22 -4.16 6.32
CA GLN A 101 -6.02 -3.34 6.55
C GLN A 101 -5.20 -3.29 5.27
N ILE A 102 -4.59 -2.14 4.97
CA ILE A 102 -3.67 -2.00 3.86
C ILE A 102 -2.31 -1.63 4.42
N LEU A 103 -1.28 -2.38 4.03
CA LEU A 103 0.08 -2.09 4.47
C LEU A 103 1.00 -1.89 3.26
N PRO A 104 2.04 -1.04 3.40
CA PRO A 104 3.13 -0.97 2.44
C PRO A 104 3.69 -2.37 2.16
N SER A 105 4.11 -2.61 0.92
CA SER A 105 4.63 -3.92 0.52
C SER A 105 5.84 -4.38 1.35
N ASN A 106 6.64 -3.42 1.85
CA ASN A 106 7.80 -3.66 2.70
C ASN A 106 7.47 -3.92 4.19
N ALA A 107 6.22 -3.71 4.62
CA ALA A 107 5.82 -3.92 6.01
C ALA A 107 5.66 -5.42 6.34
N PRO A 108 6.11 -5.87 7.53
CA PRO A 108 5.95 -7.26 7.96
C PRO A 108 4.52 -7.77 7.77
N HIS A 109 4.37 -9.04 7.41
CA HIS A 109 3.03 -9.61 7.26
C HIS A 109 2.37 -9.71 8.65
N PRO A 110 1.19 -9.11 8.88
CA PRO A 110 0.55 -9.16 10.17
C PRO A 110 0.00 -10.57 10.44
N GLU A 111 0.18 -11.06 11.67
CA GLU A 111 -0.25 -12.39 12.09
C GLU A 111 -1.77 -12.52 12.13
N GLY A 112 -2.31 -13.61 11.58
CA GLY A 112 -3.75 -13.88 11.56
C GLY A 112 -4.52 -13.11 10.49
N TRP A 113 -3.85 -12.31 9.67
CA TRP A 113 -4.43 -11.61 8.54
C TRP A 113 -4.16 -12.37 7.24
N ARG A 114 -5.03 -12.20 6.24
CA ARG A 114 -4.92 -12.85 4.94
C ARG A 114 -4.62 -11.82 3.86
N SER A 115 -3.48 -11.91 3.16
CA SER A 115 -3.22 -11.06 1.99
C SER A 115 -4.10 -11.49 0.81
N GLU A 116 -4.86 -10.55 0.23
CA GLU A 116 -5.81 -10.85 -0.83
C GLU A 116 -5.41 -10.26 -2.18
N SER A 117 -4.99 -9.01 -2.19
CA SER A 117 -4.68 -8.28 -3.42
C SER A 117 -3.51 -7.31 -3.25
N ILE A 118 -2.92 -6.93 -4.38
CA ILE A 118 -1.88 -5.91 -4.48
C ILE A 118 -2.52 -4.65 -5.05
N LEU A 119 -2.23 -3.50 -4.45
CA LEU A 119 -2.56 -2.19 -4.99
C LEU A 119 -1.29 -1.46 -5.41
N TYR A 120 -1.39 -0.66 -6.48
CA TYR A 120 -0.32 0.21 -6.95
C TYR A 120 -0.75 1.65 -6.73
N SER A 121 0.10 2.45 -6.10
CA SER A 121 -0.05 3.91 -6.09
C SER A 121 0.08 4.41 -7.53
N GLY A 122 -1.00 4.97 -8.08
CA GLY A 122 -0.93 5.73 -9.32
C GLY A 122 0.01 6.92 -9.11
N LYS A 123 1.06 7.06 -9.92
CA LYS A 123 2.08 8.10 -9.77
C LYS A 123 1.48 9.50 -9.72
N ALA A 124 1.82 10.24 -8.67
CA ALA A 124 2.53 11.51 -8.82
C ALA A 124 3.79 11.44 -7.94
N LEU A 125 4.96 11.66 -8.57
CA LEU A 125 6.27 11.72 -7.94
C LEU A 125 6.35 12.88 -6.95
N ASN A 126 6.78 12.62 -5.72
CA ASN A 126 8.07 13.10 -5.22
C ASN A 126 8.36 12.47 -3.84
N GLN A 127 9.55 11.91 -3.72
CA GLN A 127 10.12 11.42 -2.48
C GLN A 127 10.32 12.59 -1.50
N GLN A 128 9.93 12.41 -0.25
CA GLN A 128 10.74 12.89 0.86
C GLN A 128 10.59 11.96 2.06
N GLU A 129 11.75 11.65 2.60
CA GLU A 129 12.03 10.76 3.72
C GLU A 129 11.27 11.19 4.97
N THR A 130 10.88 10.24 5.81
CA THR A 130 11.22 10.23 7.23
C THR A 130 10.90 8.85 7.79
N GLY A 131 11.90 8.19 8.36
CA GLY A 131 11.68 7.00 9.17
C GLY A 131 10.99 7.37 10.49
N LEU A 132 10.47 6.37 11.21
CA LEU A 132 10.90 6.09 12.59
C LEU A 132 10.13 4.92 13.24
N ALA A 133 10.78 4.49 14.32
CA ALA A 133 10.55 3.38 15.24
C ALA A 133 9.17 3.22 15.90
N TYR A 134 8.95 2.00 16.39
CA TYR A 134 7.89 1.58 17.29
C TYR A 134 8.06 2.18 18.71
N THR A 135 6.96 2.58 19.34
CA THR A 135 6.84 2.53 20.81
C THR A 135 5.49 1.97 21.25
N LYS A 136 5.56 1.21 22.34
CA LYS A 136 4.50 0.49 23.04
C LYS A 136 4.12 1.30 24.28
N SER A 137 2.90 1.83 24.35
CA SER A 137 2.05 1.90 25.55
C SER A 137 0.96 2.99 25.45
N SER A 138 -0.15 2.68 26.12
CA SER A 138 -1.43 3.38 26.16
C SER A 138 -1.43 4.56 27.12
N GLY A 139 -1.67 5.77 26.61
CA GLY A 139 -2.13 6.93 27.39
C GLY A 139 -3.53 7.37 26.93
N SER A 140 -4.43 7.63 27.88
CA SER A 140 -5.75 8.22 27.66
C SER A 140 -5.67 9.74 27.84
N TYR A 141 -6.00 10.51 26.80
CA TYR A 141 -6.22 11.96 26.87
C TYR A 141 -7.70 12.28 26.58
N ARG A 142 -8.32 13.04 27.46
CA ARG A 142 -9.67 13.60 27.34
C ARG A 142 -9.52 15.05 26.88
N LEU A 143 -9.66 15.31 25.58
CA LEU A 143 -9.58 16.67 25.03
C LEU A 143 -10.97 17.34 25.12
N VAL A 144 -11.10 18.24 26.10
CA VAL A 144 -12.22 19.14 26.31
C VAL A 144 -11.96 20.43 25.52
N ALA A 145 -12.35 20.43 24.25
CA ALA A 145 -12.61 21.64 23.47
C ALA A 145 -13.51 21.25 22.29
N LYS A 146 -14.80 21.55 22.39
CA LYS A 146 -15.74 21.34 21.27
C LYS A 146 -15.31 22.29 20.15
N ARG A 147 -14.78 21.76 19.05
CA ARG A 147 -14.48 22.56 17.85
C ARG A 147 -15.73 23.36 17.48
N ILE A 148 -15.56 24.61 17.07
CA ILE A 148 -16.66 25.48 16.60
C ILE A 148 -16.62 25.69 15.08
N ILE A 149 -15.53 25.25 14.44
CA ILE A 149 -15.30 25.34 12.99
C ILE A 149 -14.61 24.07 12.47
N ALA A 150 -14.95 23.70 11.24
CA ALA A 150 -14.33 22.61 10.49
C ALA A 150 -13.04 23.10 9.81
N VAL A 151 -11.93 22.43 10.06
CA VAL A 151 -10.59 22.84 9.59
C VAL A 151 -9.89 21.78 8.73
N GLY A 152 -10.49 20.60 8.58
CA GLY A 152 -9.95 19.52 7.77
C GLY A 152 -9.89 19.89 6.28
N PRO A 153 -8.96 19.32 5.50
CA PRO A 153 -8.91 19.55 4.06
C PRO A 153 -10.12 18.94 3.33
N ALA A 154 -10.71 17.87 3.88
CA ALA A 154 -11.97 17.31 3.40
C ALA A 154 -12.72 16.60 4.53
N TYR A 155 -14.00 16.31 4.30
CA TYR A 155 -14.85 15.51 5.17
C TYR A 155 -15.67 14.51 4.35
N PHE A 156 -16.04 13.39 4.97
CA PHE A 156 -16.94 12.40 4.39
C PHE A 156 -18.10 12.11 5.34
N ASP A 157 -19.31 12.19 4.84
CA ASP A 157 -20.52 11.78 5.56
C ASP A 157 -20.85 10.34 5.22
N THR A 158 -20.66 9.43 6.17
CA THR A 158 -20.92 8.00 5.97
C THR A 158 -22.40 7.67 5.88
N ALA A 159 -23.30 8.54 6.36
CA ALA A 159 -24.74 8.29 6.28
C ALA A 159 -25.30 8.60 4.88
N THR A 160 -24.81 9.66 4.25
CA THR A 160 -25.27 10.08 2.92
C THR A 160 -24.34 9.66 1.79
N GLY A 161 -23.08 9.34 2.12
CA GLY A 161 -21.98 9.15 1.18
C GLY A 161 -21.49 10.46 0.56
N HIS A 162 -21.85 11.61 1.14
CA HIS A 162 -21.42 12.92 0.62
C HIS A 162 -19.97 13.21 0.99
N LYS A 163 -19.28 13.90 0.09
CA LYS A 163 -17.92 14.39 0.32
C LYS A 163 -17.94 15.91 0.37
N TYR A 164 -17.21 16.48 1.32
CA TYR A 164 -17.00 17.91 1.43
C TYR A 164 -15.51 18.20 1.20
N LEU A 165 -15.18 19.00 0.19
CA LEU A 165 -13.80 19.38 -0.11
C LEU A 165 -13.61 20.86 0.22
N ARG A 166 -12.55 21.19 0.97
CA ARG A 166 -12.31 22.56 1.40
C ARG A 166 -11.89 23.46 0.22
N ASN A 167 -12.51 24.62 0.13
CA ASN A 167 -12.20 25.67 -0.83
C ASN A 167 -11.14 26.64 -0.26
N GLN A 168 -10.58 27.50 -1.11
CA GLN A 168 -9.60 28.52 -0.70
C GLN A 168 -10.19 29.58 0.23
N ASP A 169 -11.50 29.86 0.13
CA ASP A 169 -12.24 30.82 0.96
C ASP A 169 -12.66 30.25 2.33
N ASN A 170 -12.14 29.07 2.71
CA ASN A 170 -12.49 28.33 3.93
C ASN A 170 -13.92 27.80 3.99
N THR A 171 -14.68 27.83 2.90
CA THR A 171 -15.94 27.09 2.76
C THR A 171 -15.65 25.68 2.20
N TYR A 172 -16.69 24.86 2.02
CA TYR A 172 -16.57 23.54 1.42
C TYR A 172 -17.47 23.39 0.20
N THR A 173 -16.97 22.69 -0.82
CA THR A 173 -17.79 22.16 -1.90
C THR A 173 -18.34 20.80 -1.50
N GLU A 174 -19.67 20.66 -1.49
CA GLU A 174 -20.39 19.41 -1.22
C GLU A 174 -20.62 18.64 -2.51
N PHE A 175 -20.18 17.39 -2.53
CA PHE A 175 -20.41 16.41 -3.58
C PHE A 175 -21.38 15.35 -3.06
N SER A 176 -22.37 15.02 -3.89
CA SER A 176 -23.24 13.88 -3.66
C SER A 176 -22.46 12.56 -3.63
N ARG A 177 -23.13 11.49 -3.20
CA ARG A 177 -22.61 10.11 -3.27
C ARG A 177 -22.10 9.69 -4.65
N ARG A 178 -22.54 10.34 -5.73
CA ARG A 178 -22.14 10.03 -7.12
C ARG A 178 -21.22 11.08 -7.75
N GLY A 179 -20.67 12.00 -6.96
CA GLY A 179 -19.74 13.02 -7.43
C GLY A 179 -20.35 14.25 -8.07
N LYS A 180 -21.68 14.30 -8.22
CA LYS A 180 -22.36 15.55 -8.61
C LYS A 180 -22.16 16.60 -7.53
N VAL A 181 -21.72 17.79 -7.91
CA VAL A 181 -21.68 18.97 -7.03
C VAL A 181 -23.11 19.35 -6.62
N LEU A 182 -23.34 19.46 -5.32
CA LEU A 182 -24.63 19.88 -4.74
C LEU A 182 -24.58 21.33 -4.29
N LYS A 183 -23.48 21.73 -3.64
CA LYS A 183 -23.24 23.09 -3.16
C LYS A 183 -21.76 23.42 -3.32
N THR A 184 -21.44 24.66 -3.66
CA THR A 184 -20.06 25.11 -3.84
C THR A 184 -19.53 25.91 -2.65
N SER A 185 -20.40 26.35 -1.75
CA SER A 185 -20.03 27.19 -0.60
C SER A 185 -20.80 26.76 0.64
N VAL A 186 -20.34 25.69 1.27
CA VAL A 186 -20.86 25.19 2.56
C VAL A 186 -20.03 25.81 3.68
N PRO A 187 -20.63 26.55 4.62
CA PRO A 187 -19.89 27.17 5.72
C PRO A 187 -19.15 26.15 6.58
N ASN A 188 -17.92 26.47 6.97
CA ASN A 188 -17.13 25.65 7.90
C ASN A 188 -17.67 25.64 9.34
N THR A 189 -18.61 26.53 9.67
CA THR A 189 -19.36 26.56 10.92
C THR A 189 -20.54 25.60 10.93
N LEU A 190 -20.82 24.91 9.84
CA LEU A 190 -21.97 24.01 9.74
C LEU A 190 -21.87 22.91 10.80
N PRO A 191 -22.85 22.78 11.72
CA PRO A 191 -22.73 21.86 12.86
C PRO A 191 -22.45 20.41 12.49
N LEU A 192 -22.91 19.96 11.32
CA LEU A 192 -22.63 18.63 10.81
C LEU A 192 -21.13 18.44 10.57
N LEU A 193 -20.43 19.40 9.94
CA LEU A 193 -19.00 19.29 9.66
C LEU A 193 -18.15 19.36 10.93
N VAL A 194 -18.65 20.09 11.93
CA VAL A 194 -17.95 20.34 13.19
C VAL A 194 -18.11 19.20 14.20
N SER A 195 -19.30 18.60 14.26
CA SER A 195 -19.69 17.68 15.34
C SER A 195 -20.68 16.59 14.90
N GLY A 196 -20.89 16.41 13.60
CA GLY A 196 -21.77 15.40 13.06
C GLY A 196 -21.25 13.99 13.36
N ARG A 197 -22.11 13.15 13.94
CA ARG A 197 -21.74 11.78 14.35
C ARG A 197 -21.30 10.85 13.20
N ASN A 198 -21.71 11.15 11.97
CA ASN A 198 -21.40 10.37 10.77
C ASN A 198 -20.32 11.04 9.91
N ILE A 199 -19.75 12.14 10.38
CA ILE A 199 -18.77 12.92 9.64
C ILE A 199 -17.38 12.47 10.04
N ILE A 200 -16.64 12.06 9.03
CA ILE A 200 -15.25 11.67 9.12
C ILE A 200 -14.41 12.82 8.57
N GLU A 201 -13.52 13.36 9.39
CA GLU A 201 -12.49 14.29 8.93
C GLU A 201 -11.45 13.53 8.12
N LEU A 202 -11.19 13.97 6.88
CA LEU A 202 -10.19 13.41 6.00
C LEU A 202 -8.98 14.32 5.99
N ASN A 203 -7.79 13.76 6.20
CA ASN A 203 -6.51 14.48 6.16
C ASN A 203 -5.73 14.18 4.87
N LYS A 204 -4.51 14.72 4.77
CA LYS A 204 -3.59 14.54 3.63
C LYS A 204 -3.03 13.11 3.48
N ASP A 205 -3.40 12.18 4.34
CA ASP A 205 -3.03 10.76 4.18
C ASP A 205 -4.28 9.87 4.17
N SER A 206 -5.45 10.48 4.03
CA SER A 206 -6.71 9.77 3.84
C SER A 206 -6.93 9.52 2.34
N TYR A 207 -7.43 8.34 2.01
CA TYR A 207 -7.77 7.94 0.65
C TYR A 207 -9.22 7.49 0.60
N LEU A 208 -9.84 7.61 -0.56
CA LEU A 208 -11.23 7.22 -0.80
C LEU A 208 -11.26 6.15 -1.88
N VAL A 209 -11.96 5.05 -1.60
CA VAL A 209 -12.22 3.98 -2.56
C VAL A 209 -13.50 4.31 -3.30
N TYR A 210 -13.38 4.45 -4.62
CA TYR A 210 -14.48 4.70 -5.52
C TYR A 210 -14.79 3.48 -6.35
N GLU A 211 -16.07 3.26 -6.60
CA GLU A 211 -16.58 2.18 -7.40
C GLU A 211 -17.52 2.71 -8.48
N LYS A 212 -17.38 2.19 -9.70
CA LYS A 212 -18.31 2.45 -10.80
C LYS A 212 -18.79 1.12 -11.38
N GLY A 213 -20.09 0.89 -11.24
CA GLY A 213 -20.75 -0.30 -11.79
C GLY A 213 -21.13 -0.09 -13.25
N PHE A 214 -20.82 -1.08 -14.08
CA PHE A 214 -21.32 -1.28 -15.44
C PHE A 214 -22.18 -2.54 -15.46
N SER A 215 -22.97 -2.73 -16.52
CA SER A 215 -23.94 -3.83 -16.64
C SER A 215 -23.34 -5.23 -16.44
N SER A 216 -22.03 -5.41 -16.63
CA SER A 216 -21.34 -6.71 -16.48
C SER A 216 -20.07 -6.67 -15.62
N LYS A 217 -19.62 -5.50 -15.15
CA LYS A 217 -18.34 -5.34 -14.43
C LYS A 217 -18.37 -4.17 -13.45
N THR A 218 -17.55 -4.29 -12.43
CA THR A 218 -17.29 -3.22 -11.47
C THR A 218 -15.86 -2.73 -11.65
N GLU A 219 -15.68 -1.43 -11.82
CA GLU A 219 -14.38 -0.78 -11.78
C GLU A 219 -14.17 -0.12 -10.42
N GLN A 220 -12.93 -0.18 -9.92
CA GLN A 220 -12.54 0.47 -8.67
C GLN A 220 -11.33 1.37 -8.90
N GLN A 221 -11.31 2.51 -8.22
CA GLN A 221 -10.14 3.39 -8.14
C GLN A 221 -9.99 3.93 -6.73
N VAL A 222 -8.76 4.23 -6.34
CA VAL A 222 -8.44 4.85 -5.05
C VAL A 222 -7.86 6.22 -5.34
N LEU A 223 -8.45 7.26 -4.76
CA LEU A 223 -7.95 8.63 -4.91
C LEU A 223 -7.68 9.24 -3.54
N PRO A 224 -6.68 10.13 -3.44
CA PRO A 224 -6.48 10.95 -2.26
C PRO A 224 -7.73 11.73 -1.85
N SER A 225 -7.89 11.98 -0.55
CA SER A 225 -9.06 12.68 0.00
C SER A 225 -9.21 14.12 -0.50
N TRP A 226 -8.12 14.78 -0.89
CA TRP A 226 -8.13 16.16 -1.40
C TRP A 226 -8.42 16.25 -2.90
N GLU A 227 -8.44 15.12 -3.62
CA GLU A 227 -8.82 15.12 -5.03
C GLU A 227 -10.32 15.39 -5.20
N LYS A 228 -10.71 15.94 -6.34
CA LYS A 228 -12.14 16.12 -6.66
C LYS A 228 -12.85 14.76 -6.64
N HIS A 229 -14.08 14.72 -6.12
CA HIS A 229 -14.91 13.52 -6.26
C HIS A 229 -15.14 13.22 -7.75
N PRO A 230 -14.80 12.02 -8.26
CA PRO A 230 -14.96 11.70 -9.67
C PRO A 230 -16.44 11.56 -10.05
N ASP A 231 -16.81 12.08 -11.22
CA ASP A 231 -18.19 12.13 -11.68
C ASP A 231 -18.72 10.73 -12.04
N ASN A 232 -19.91 10.38 -11.54
CA ASN A 232 -20.57 9.08 -11.71
C ASN A 232 -19.86 7.88 -11.04
N TRP A 233 -18.95 8.13 -10.12
CA TRP A 233 -18.37 7.11 -9.25
C TRP A 233 -19.05 7.15 -7.89
N GLN A 234 -19.10 6.06 -7.15
CA GLN A 234 -19.61 6.03 -5.79
C GLN A 234 -18.46 5.82 -4.81
N CYS A 235 -18.33 6.70 -3.80
CA CYS A 235 -17.44 6.40 -2.69
C CYS A 235 -18.02 5.24 -1.87
N LYS A 236 -17.23 4.18 -1.69
CA LYS A 236 -17.61 2.98 -0.93
C LYS A 236 -16.94 2.91 0.42
N ASP A 237 -15.70 3.41 0.51
CA ASP A 237 -14.89 3.26 1.70
C ASP A 237 -13.88 4.40 1.87
N VAL A 238 -13.44 4.60 3.11
CA VAL A 238 -12.42 5.56 3.51
C VAL A 238 -11.23 4.79 4.08
N LEU A 239 -10.06 5.03 3.53
CA LEU A 239 -8.81 4.40 3.95
C LEU A 239 -7.93 5.44 4.65
N PHE A 240 -7.29 5.02 5.72
CA PHE A 240 -6.30 5.81 6.45
C PHE A 240 -4.95 5.12 6.40
N THR A 241 -3.86 5.88 6.31
CA THR A 241 -2.51 5.35 6.55
C THR A 241 -2.35 4.94 8.02
N ALA A 242 -1.56 3.90 8.27
CA ALA A 242 -1.39 3.28 9.59
C ALA A 242 -0.91 4.29 10.67
N ASP A 243 -0.19 5.34 10.28
CA ASP A 243 0.35 6.35 11.19
C ASP A 243 -0.75 7.25 11.79
N ASN A 244 -1.91 7.35 11.14
CA ASN A 244 -3.03 8.21 11.54
C ASN A 244 -4.06 7.56 12.46
N VAL A 245 -3.97 6.25 12.73
CA VAL A 245 -4.88 5.56 13.66
C VAL A 245 -4.64 6.00 15.12
N SER A 246 -3.48 6.61 15.41
CA SER A 246 -3.15 7.16 16.73
C SER A 246 -4.02 8.35 17.16
N GLY A 247 -4.68 9.03 16.21
CA GLY A 247 -5.53 10.21 16.45
C GLY A 247 -7.04 9.93 16.54
N MET A 248 -7.52 8.80 16.01
CA MET A 248 -8.94 8.42 16.06
C MET A 248 -9.22 7.44 17.19
N LYS A 249 -9.19 7.91 18.44
CA LYS A 249 -9.82 7.20 19.57
C LYS A 249 -11.32 7.53 19.61
N GLY A 250 -12.05 7.00 18.64
CA GLY A 250 -13.49 6.79 18.70
C GLY A 250 -13.76 5.30 18.62
N ASN A 251 -14.74 4.79 19.37
CA ASN A 251 -15.14 3.38 19.31
C ASN A 251 -15.26 2.92 17.84
N PRO A 252 -14.76 1.73 17.48
CA PRO A 252 -15.08 1.16 16.18
C PRO A 252 -16.58 0.93 16.15
N ILE A 253 -17.31 1.79 15.43
CA ILE A 253 -18.66 1.47 15.02
C ILE A 253 -18.48 0.39 13.97
N GLY A 254 -18.61 -0.86 14.41
CA GLY A 254 -18.68 -2.00 13.53
C GLY A 254 -19.78 -1.77 12.50
N TYR A 255 -19.45 -1.98 11.23
CA TYR A 255 -20.45 -2.03 10.18
C TYR A 255 -20.97 -3.45 10.05
N THR A 256 -22.21 -3.65 10.48
CA THR A 256 -23.04 -4.78 10.10
C THR A 256 -23.51 -4.55 8.66
N ARG A 257 -23.15 -5.45 7.75
CA ARG A 257 -23.76 -5.51 6.41
C ARG A 257 -25.11 -6.22 6.54
N THR A 258 -26.22 -5.50 6.46
CA THR A 258 -27.51 -6.12 6.17
C THR A 258 -27.57 -6.44 4.68
N ASN A 259 -27.95 -7.68 4.37
CA ASN A 259 -28.05 -8.28 3.03
C ASN A 259 -28.82 -7.41 2.03
#